data_AF-A0A920UNR3-F1
#
_entry.id   AF-A0A920UNR3-F1
#
_cell.length_a   1.000
_cell.length_b   1.000
_cell.length_c   1.000
_cell.angle_alpha   90.00
_cell.angle_beta   90.00
_cell.angle_gamma   90.00
#
_symmetry.space_group_name_H-M   'P 1'
#
loop_
_entity.id
_entity.type
_entity.pdbx_description
1 polymer ?
#
loop_
_entity_poly.entity_id
_entity_poly.type
_entity_poly.pdbx_seq_one_letter_code
_entity_poly.pdbx_strand_id
1 'polypeptide(L)'
;MDYQVVLELIMIIFQMMFAIITPALITGAFVERFKFTTYLIFLVLWITLVYAPICHWVWADNGWLLGMNALDFAGGTVVHINAGIAAIAAALLVGKRRIPELELIMFL
;
A
#
# COMPACT_ATOMS: atom_id res chain seq x y z
N MET A 1 27.86 18.73 -11.80
CA MET A 1 26.49 18.21 -11.59
C MET A 1 25.79 19.27 -10.76
N ASP A 2 24.70 19.83 -11.27
CA ASP A 2 24.02 20.94 -10.60
C ASP A 2 23.41 20.48 -9.28
N TYR A 3 23.54 21.28 -8.21
CA TYR A 3 23.02 20.95 -6.86
C TYR A 3 21.52 20.64 -6.86
N GLN A 4 20.76 21.21 -7.80
CA GLN A 4 19.32 20.95 -7.98
C GLN A 4 19.04 19.49 -8.33
N VAL A 5 19.78 18.91 -9.27
CA VAL A 5 19.63 17.51 -9.69
C VAL A 5 19.92 16.56 -8.52
N VAL A 6 20.91 16.90 -7.69
CA VAL A 6 21.23 16.10 -6.50
C VAL A 6 20.05 16.10 -5.52
N LEU A 7 19.43 17.25 -5.28
CA LEU A 7 18.27 17.37 -4.39
C LEU A 7 17.05 16.60 -4.94
N GLU A 8 16.77 16.71 -6.24
CA GLU A 8 15.68 15.97 -6.89
C GLU A 8 15.85 14.45 -6.74
N LEU A 9 17.06 13.94 -6.99
CA LEU A 9 17.34 12.51 -6.84
C LEU A 9 17.15 12.03 -5.39
N ILE A 10 17.56 12.82 -4.40
CA ILE A 10 17.34 12.50 -2.99
C ILE A 10 15.84 12.45 -2.68
N MET A 11 15.06 13.41 -3.17
CA MET A 11 13.60 13.44 -2.96
C MET A 11 12.90 12.26 -3.64
N ILE A 12 13.33 11.88 -4.85
CA ILE A 12 12.83 10.69 -5.53
C ILE A 12 13.12 9.44 -4.71
N ILE A 13 14.36 9.25 -4.25
CA ILE A 13 14.74 8.09 -3.42
C ILE A 13 13.94 8.05 -2.13
N PHE A 14 13.79 9.19 -1.45
CA PHE A 14 12.99 9.32 -0.24
C PHE A 14 11.54 8.86 -0.47
N GLN A 15 10.89 9.37 -1.52
CA GLN A 15 9.50 8.99 -1.86
C GLN A 15 9.39 7.52 -2.28
N MET A 16 10.40 6.97 -2.97
CA MET A 16 10.42 5.55 -3.33
C MET A 16 10.43 4.63 -2.10
N MET A 17 10.99 5.06 -0.95
CA MET A 17 10.93 4.25 0.26
C MET A 17 9.49 4.08 0.76
N PHE A 18 8.66 5.15 0.70
CA PHE A 18 7.23 5.07 1.01
C PHE A 18 6.49 4.18 0.00
N ALA A 19 6.83 4.29 -1.27
CA ALA A 19 6.23 3.46 -2.33
C ALA A 19 6.52 1.97 -2.14
N ILE A 20 7.72 1.61 -1.67
CA ILE A 20 8.12 0.22 -1.42
C ILE A 20 7.46 -0.34 -0.15
N ILE A 21 7.44 0.41 0.95
CA ILE A 21 6.92 -0.11 2.23
C ILE A 21 5.41 -0.29 2.19
N THR A 22 4.67 0.54 1.45
CA THR A 22 3.20 0.52 1.47
C THR A 22 2.60 -0.82 1.03
N PRO A 23 2.89 -1.39 -0.15
CA PRO A 23 2.34 -2.68 -0.52
C PRO A 23 2.94 -3.84 0.30
N ALA A 24 4.15 -3.68 0.85
CA ALA A 24 4.73 -4.66 1.76
C ALA A 24 3.87 -4.81 3.02
N LEU A 25 3.29 -3.72 3.55
CA LEU A 25 2.36 -3.78 4.69
C LEU A 25 1.08 -4.58 4.38
N ILE A 26 0.62 -4.60 3.13
CA ILE A 26 -0.59 -5.34 2.71
C ILE A 26 -0.35 -6.85 2.77
N THR A 27 0.89 -7.30 2.53
CA THR A 27 1.22 -8.74 2.44
C THR A 27 0.85 -9.53 3.69
N GLY A 28 0.83 -8.90 4.86
CA GLY A 28 0.38 -9.53 6.10
C GLY A 28 -1.03 -10.11 6.02
N ALA A 29 -1.92 -9.55 5.18
CA ALA A 29 -3.29 -10.01 5.03
C ALA A 29 -3.44 -11.33 4.24
N PHE A 30 -2.49 -11.65 3.37
CA PHE A 30 -2.55 -12.81 2.46
C PHE A 30 -1.28 -13.67 2.50
N VAL A 31 -0.50 -13.54 3.57
CA VAL A 31 0.73 -14.32 3.79
C VAL A 31 0.47 -15.82 3.58
N GLU A 32 1.36 -16.50 2.86
CA GLU A 32 1.28 -17.92 2.49
C GLU A 32 0.06 -18.35 1.64
N ARG A 33 -0.76 -17.41 1.16
CA ARG A 33 -1.95 -17.72 0.34
C ARG A 33 -1.86 -17.24 -1.10
N PHE A 34 -0.88 -16.41 -1.41
CA PHE A 34 -0.61 -15.93 -2.77
C PHE A 34 0.59 -16.66 -3.37
N LYS A 35 0.48 -17.03 -4.65
CA LYS A 35 1.66 -17.39 -5.44
C LYS A 35 2.52 -16.15 -5.61
N PHE A 36 3.84 -16.35 -5.64
CA PHE A 36 4.79 -15.25 -5.83
C PHE A 36 4.52 -14.44 -7.12
N THR A 37 4.18 -15.12 -8.23
CA THR A 37 3.82 -14.45 -9.49
C THR A 37 2.57 -13.56 -9.34
N THR A 38 1.56 -14.01 -8.60
CA THR A 38 0.36 -13.20 -8.31
C THR A 38 0.73 -11.97 -7.50
N TYR A 39 1.63 -12.12 -6.53
CA TYR A 39 2.13 -11.00 -5.74
C TYR A 39 2.89 -9.96 -6.58
N LEU A 40 3.73 -10.37 -7.54
CA LEU A 40 4.42 -9.44 -8.43
C LEU A 40 3.45 -8.63 -9.30
N ILE A 41 2.43 -9.29 -9.87
CA ILE A 41 1.40 -8.61 -10.67
C ILE A 41 0.62 -7.63 -9.79
N PHE A 42 0.24 -8.08 -8.59
CA PHE A 42 -0.41 -7.23 -7.60
C PHE A 42 0.44 -5.99 -7.27
N LEU A 43 1.74 -6.14 -7.01
CA LEU A 43 2.64 -5.02 -6.72
C LEU A 43 2.62 -3.94 -7.80
N VAL A 44 2.83 -4.35 -9.06
CA VAL A 44 2.87 -3.42 -10.20
C VAL A 44 1.53 -2.70 -10.35
N LEU A 45 0.43 -3.45 -10.35
CA LEU A 45 -0.91 -2.88 -10.51
C LEU A 45 -1.29 -1.97 -9.34
N TRP A 46 -1.01 -2.39 -8.11
CA TRP A 46 -1.42 -1.66 -6.92
C TRP A 46 -0.61 -0.37 -6.74
N ILE A 47 0.72 -0.41 -6.96
CA ILE A 47 1.53 0.80 -6.94
C ILE A 47 1.06 1.80 -8.00
N THR A 48 0.75 1.33 -9.21
CA THR A 48 0.39 2.20 -10.34
C THR A 48 -1.02 2.76 -10.23
N LEU A 49 -1.99 1.94 -9.85
CA LEU A 49 -3.42 2.28 -9.91
C LEU A 49 -3.98 2.77 -8.58
N VAL A 50 -3.31 2.50 -7.46
CA VAL A 50 -3.81 2.86 -6.11
C VAL A 50 -2.84 3.78 -5.41
N TYR A 51 -1.59 3.35 -5.21
CA TYR A 51 -0.61 4.16 -4.46
C TYR A 51 -0.29 5.48 -5.16
N ALA A 52 0.11 5.45 -6.43
CA ALA A 52 0.54 6.64 -7.15
C ALA A 52 -0.57 7.71 -7.26
N PRO A 53 -1.85 7.37 -7.57
CA PRO A 53 -2.94 8.34 -7.52
C PRO A 53 -3.16 8.95 -6.13
N ILE A 54 -3.19 8.14 -5.07
CA ILE A 54 -3.40 8.63 -3.70
C ILE A 54 -2.23 9.52 -3.26
N CYS A 55 -1.00 9.11 -3.54
CA CYS A 55 0.20 9.92 -3.31
C CYS A 55 0.11 11.27 -4.04
N HIS A 56 -0.28 11.27 -5.32
CA HIS A 56 -0.46 12.50 -6.07
C HIS A 56 -1.55 13.40 -5.47
N TRP A 57 -2.68 12.84 -5.06
CA TRP A 57 -3.78 13.63 -4.48
C TRP A 57 -3.38 14.36 -3.20
N VAL A 58 -2.57 13.72 -2.36
CA VAL A 58 -2.22 14.20 -1.02
C VAL A 58 -0.93 15.02 -1.00
N TRP A 59 0.06 14.67 -1.81
CA TRP A 59 1.42 15.24 -1.71
C TRP A 59 1.90 16.01 -2.93
N ALA A 60 1.24 15.92 -4.09
CA ALA A 60 1.62 16.76 -5.22
C ALA A 60 1.08 18.19 -5.05
N ASP A 61 1.84 19.18 -5.54
CA ASP A 61 1.45 20.59 -5.48
C ASP A 61 0.08 20.87 -6.13
N ASN A 62 -0.28 20.10 -7.15
CA ASN A 62 -1.57 20.15 -7.84
C ASN A 62 -2.55 19.05 -7.39
N GLY A 63 -2.25 18.35 -6.31
CA GLY A 63 -3.11 17.34 -5.69
C GLY A 63 -4.35 17.96 -5.06
N TRP A 64 -5.52 17.37 -5.31
CA TRP A 64 -6.79 17.96 -4.85
C TRP A 64 -6.96 17.92 -3.33
N LEU A 65 -6.43 16.91 -2.63
CA LEU A 65 -6.49 16.84 -1.17
C LEU A 65 -5.54 17.85 -0.54
N LEU A 66 -4.35 18.03 -1.11
CA LEU A 66 -3.43 19.10 -0.69
C LEU A 66 -4.08 20.47 -0.88
N GLY A 67 -4.73 20.70 -2.03
CA GLY A 67 -5.48 21.92 -2.33
C GLY A 67 -6.67 22.17 -1.38
N MET A 68 -7.17 21.14 -0.71
CA MET A 68 -8.17 21.23 0.36
C MET A 68 -7.56 21.42 1.76
N ASN A 69 -6.25 21.64 1.87
CA ASN A 69 -5.49 21.72 3.12
C ASN A 69 -5.49 20.41 3.94
N ALA A 70 -5.53 19.25 3.29
CA ALA A 70 -5.31 17.99 3.97
C ALA A 70 -3.90 17.94 4.58
N LEU A 71 -3.82 17.62 5.87
CA LEU A 71 -2.55 17.52 6.59
C LEU A 71 -2.12 16.06 6.70
N ASP A 72 -1.20 15.65 5.85
CA ASP A 72 -0.57 14.33 5.88
C ASP A 72 0.96 14.45 5.74
N PHE A 73 1.64 14.59 6.87
CA PHE A 73 3.08 14.87 6.89
C PHE A 73 3.95 13.66 6.50
N ALA A 74 3.55 12.45 6.91
CA ALA A 74 4.40 11.26 6.83
C ALA A 74 3.67 10.02 6.27
N GLY A 75 2.47 10.18 5.72
CA GLY A 75 1.79 9.12 4.97
C GLY A 75 0.75 8.40 5.81
N GLY A 76 0.12 9.08 6.76
CA GLY A 76 -1.04 8.56 7.48
C GLY A 76 -2.12 8.08 6.50
N THR A 77 -2.41 8.88 5.48
CA THR A 77 -3.36 8.51 4.42
C THR A 77 -2.67 7.70 3.33
N VAL A 78 -1.57 8.22 2.77
CA VAL A 78 -0.91 7.66 1.59
C VAL A 78 -0.38 6.24 1.83
N VAL A 79 0.13 5.96 3.04
CA VAL A 79 0.73 4.67 3.42
C VAL A 79 -0.21 3.87 4.32
N HIS A 80 -0.50 4.36 5.52
CA HIS A 80 -1.09 3.52 6.56
C HIS A 80 -2.57 3.20 6.33
N ILE A 81 -3.41 4.22 6.11
CA ILE A 81 -4.83 4.01 5.82
C ILE A 81 -5.00 3.27 4.50
N ASN A 82 -4.26 3.68 3.46
CA ASN A 82 -4.32 3.05 2.14
C ASN A 82 -3.96 1.55 2.20
N ALA A 83 -2.82 1.20 2.80
CA ALA A 83 -2.44 -0.20 2.97
C ALA A 83 -3.40 -0.97 3.88
N GLY A 84 -3.92 -0.34 4.95
CA GLY A 84 -4.88 -0.95 5.86
C GLY A 84 -6.20 -1.33 5.17
N ILE A 85 -6.77 -0.43 4.37
CA ILE A 85 -7.99 -0.72 3.61
C ILE A 85 -7.72 -1.78 2.53
N ALA A 86 -6.59 -1.71 1.83
CA ALA A 86 -6.20 -2.74 0.87
C ALA A 86 -6.02 -4.12 1.54
N ALA A 87 -5.45 -4.16 2.74
CA ALA A 87 -5.27 -5.38 3.53
C ALA A 87 -6.62 -5.99 3.93
N ILE A 88 -7.59 -5.16 4.37
CA ILE A 88 -8.95 -5.62 4.66
C ILE A 88 -9.61 -6.17 3.40
N ALA A 89 -9.55 -5.46 2.28
CA ALA A 89 -10.11 -5.90 1.01
C ALA A 89 -9.49 -7.23 0.56
N ALA A 90 -8.17 -7.39 0.67
CA ALA A 90 -7.48 -8.63 0.36
C ALA A 90 -7.88 -9.76 1.30
N ALA A 91 -7.98 -9.52 2.61
CA ALA A 91 -8.41 -10.53 3.58
C ALA A 91 -9.83 -11.04 3.29
N LEU A 92 -10.75 -10.14 2.89
CA LEU A 92 -12.11 -10.51 2.48
C LEU A 92 -12.14 -11.36 1.20
N LEU A 93 -11.32 -11.02 0.20
CA LEU A 93 -11.21 -11.78 -1.05
C LEU A 93 -10.57 -13.16 -0.85
N VAL A 94 -9.59 -13.26 0.03
CA VAL A 94 -8.88 -14.52 0.32
C VAL A 94 -9.67 -15.44 1.24
N GLY A 95 -10.50 -14.89 2.12
CA GLY A 95 -11.40 -15.63 2.99
C GLY A 95 -10.75 -16.30 4.21
N LYS A 96 -11.59 -16.91 5.05
CA LYS A 96 -11.18 -17.51 6.34
C LYS A 96 -10.20 -18.68 6.15
N ARG A 97 -9.25 -18.84 7.08
CA ARG A 97 -8.40 -20.05 7.14
C ARG A 97 -9.28 -21.25 7.46
N ARG A 98 -9.16 -22.33 6.67
CA ARG A 98 -9.74 -23.63 7.05
C ARG A 98 -8.73 -24.36 7.92
N ILE A 99 -9.07 -24.50 9.20
CA ILE A 99 -8.28 -25.26 10.18
C ILE A 99 -9.17 -26.43 10.59
N PRO A 100 -8.85 -27.67 10.18
CA PRO A 100 -9.72 -28.82 10.38
C PRO A 100 -10.14 -29.02 11.84
N GLU A 101 -9.24 -28.79 12.80
CA GLU A 101 -9.51 -28.96 14.22
C GLU A 101 -10.52 -27.94 14.76
N LEU A 102 -10.53 -26.72 14.23
CA LEU A 102 -11.50 -25.68 14.61
C LEU A 102 -12.85 -25.86 13.92
N GLU A 103 -12.88 -26.49 12.74
CA GLU A 103 -14.14 -26.83 12.09
C GLU A 103 -14.94 -27.84 12.92
N LEU A 104 -14.30 -28.88 13.49
CA LEU A 104 -14.96 -29.83 14.39
C LEU A 104 -15.58 -29.16 15.62
N ILE A 105 -14.91 -28.18 16.22
CA ILE A 105 -15.40 -27.47 17.41
C ILE A 105 -16.57 -26.55 17.09
N MET A 106 -16.66 -26.02 15.86
CA MET A 106 -17.77 -25.17 15.44
C MET A 106 -19.07 -25.94 15.14
N PHE A 107 -19.02 -27.26 15.03
CA PHE A 107 -20.18 -28.13 14.79
C PHE A 107 -20.64 -28.90 16.04
N LEU A 108 -19.99 -28.69 17.19
CA LEU A 108 -20.38 -29.19 18.52
C LEU A 108 -20.97 -28.05 19.35
#